data_AF-A0A7S4QHQ3-F1
#
_entry.id   AF-A0A7S4QHQ3-F1
#
_cell.length_a   1.000
_cell.length_b   1.000
_cell.length_c   1.000
_cell.angle_alpha   90.00
_cell.angle_beta   90.00
_cell.angle_gamma   90.00
#
_symmetry.space_group_name_H-M   'P 1'
#
loop_
_entity.id
_entity.type
_entity.pdbx_description
1 polymer ?
#
loop_
_entity_poly.entity_id
_entity_poly.type
_entity_poly.pdbx_seq_one_letter_code
_entity_poly.pdbx_strand_id
1 'polypeptide(L)'
;NMCRLAMGAESRQCEVQPGFRCIVLADEGSAAQCPAPLLNRFEKQRVRCRSFLPEAYRRLESTVMEWAEGVAEVVGTPGSPLEAFVGFDEELVAGLLLAAEQLGHAATVPGSGGGRQDALRWVRDRLLDLLTPEPW
;
A
#
# COMPACT_ATOMS: atom_id res chain seq x y z
N ASN A 1 -8.33 -33.56 6.88
CA ASN A 1 -8.59 -33.53 5.41
C ASN A 1 -7.34 -33.97 4.69
N MET A 2 -7.44 -34.82 3.65
CA MET A 2 -6.28 -35.20 2.83
C MET A 2 -6.27 -34.38 1.53
N CYS A 3 -5.08 -33.94 1.11
CA CYS A 3 -4.86 -33.24 -0.16
C CYS A 3 -3.77 -33.96 -0.96
N ARG A 4 -3.92 -34.07 -2.28
CA ARG A 4 -2.87 -34.61 -3.15
C ARG A 4 -1.94 -33.46 -3.57
N LEU A 5 -0.67 -33.55 -3.18
CA LEU A 5 0.39 -32.65 -3.63
C LEU A 5 1.19 -33.35 -4.72
N ALA A 6 1.53 -32.61 -5.78
CA ALA A 6 2.33 -33.10 -6.89
C ALA A 6 3.59 -32.25 -7.07
N MET A 7 4.70 -32.91 -7.39
CA MET A 7 5.98 -32.31 -7.74
C MET A 7 6.51 -33.01 -8.99
N GLY A 8 6.41 -32.33 -10.14
CA GLY A 8 6.68 -32.97 -11.43
C GLY A 8 5.69 -34.11 -11.71
N ALA A 9 6.21 -35.31 -11.99
CA ALA A 9 5.39 -36.50 -12.23
C ALA A 9 4.95 -37.24 -10.95
N GLU A 10 5.58 -36.93 -9.81
CA GLU A 10 5.31 -37.60 -8.54
C GLU A 10 4.16 -36.92 -7.81
N SER A 11 3.26 -37.71 -7.20
CA SER A 11 2.19 -37.17 -6.34
C SER A 11 1.97 -38.01 -5.09
N ARG A 12 1.69 -37.34 -3.96
CA ARG A 12 1.44 -37.99 -2.66
C ARG A 12 0.21 -37.38 -1.98
N GLN A 13 -0.49 -38.19 -1.20
CA GLN A 13 -1.53 -37.69 -0.29
C GLN A 13 -0.89 -37.19 0.99
N CYS A 14 -1.22 -35.96 1.37
CA CYS A 14 -0.72 -35.28 2.55
C CYS A 14 -1.90 -34.85 3.43
N GLU A 15 -1.70 -34.96 4.74
CA GLU A 15 -2.67 -34.46 5.70
C GLU A 15 -2.62 -32.93 5.75
N VAL A 16 -3.80 -32.31 5.69
CA VAL A 16 -3.97 -30.87 5.83
C VAL A 16 -4.41 -30.57 7.26
N GLN A 17 -3.60 -29.79 7.96
CA GLN A 17 -3.87 -29.35 9.32
C GLN A 17 -5.18 -28.57 9.40
N PRO A 18 -6.01 -28.79 10.44
CA PRO A 18 -7.16 -27.94 10.72
C PRO A 18 -6.71 -26.48 10.86
N GLY A 19 -7.36 -25.56 10.11
CA GLY A 19 -7.03 -24.13 10.12
C GLY A 19 -5.98 -23.68 9.10
N PHE A 20 -5.44 -24.58 8.27
CA PHE A 20 -4.59 -24.18 7.14
C PHE A 20 -5.32 -23.18 6.23
N ARG A 21 -4.63 -22.08 5.89
CA ARG A 21 -5.10 -21.06 4.94
C ARG A 21 -4.05 -20.85 3.85
N CYS A 22 -4.51 -20.77 2.60
CA CYS A 22 -3.67 -20.47 1.44
C CYS A 22 -4.11 -19.11 0.89
N ILE A 23 -3.17 -18.15 0.83
CA ILE A 23 -3.39 -16.82 0.27
C ILE A 23 -2.39 -16.66 -0.88
N VAL A 24 -2.92 -16.35 -2.06
CA VAL A 24 -2.11 -16.08 -3.25
C VAL A 24 -2.13 -14.58 -3.49
N LEU A 25 -0.96 -13.94 -3.48
CA LEU A 25 -0.79 -12.54 -3.84
C LEU A 25 -0.32 -12.47 -5.28
N ALA A 26 -1.00 -11.66 -6.10
CA ALA A 26 -0.64 -11.37 -7.47
C ALA A 26 -0.99 -9.92 -7.76
N ASP A 27 -0.20 -9.26 -8.61
CA ASP A 27 -0.58 -7.99 -9.19
C ASP A 27 -1.81 -8.16 -10.09
N GLU A 28 -2.58 -7.08 -10.30
CA GLU A 28 -3.83 -7.11 -11.05
C GLU A 28 -3.62 -7.58 -12.50
N GLY A 29 -2.47 -7.26 -13.10
CA GLY A 29 -2.10 -7.67 -14.46
C GLY A 29 -1.79 -9.17 -14.57
N SER A 30 -1.03 -9.74 -13.63
CA SER A 30 -0.73 -11.16 -13.57
C SER A 30 -1.95 -12.00 -13.21
N ALA A 31 -2.81 -11.49 -12.31
CA ALA A 31 -4.07 -12.13 -11.96
C ALA A 31 -5.00 -12.23 -13.18
N ALA A 32 -5.04 -11.22 -14.05
CA ALA A 32 -5.82 -11.24 -15.28
C ALA A 32 -5.32 -12.28 -16.30
N GLN A 33 -4.05 -12.64 -16.25
CA GLN A 33 -3.43 -13.66 -17.13
C GLN A 33 -3.57 -15.08 -16.58
N CYS A 34 -3.99 -15.25 -15.33
CA CYS A 34 -4.10 -16.56 -14.71
C CYS A 34 -5.25 -17.38 -15.34
N PRO A 35 -5.07 -18.70 -15.52
CA PRO A 35 -6.14 -19.56 -16.03
C PRO A 35 -7.40 -19.50 -15.17
N ALA A 36 -8.58 -19.39 -15.81
CA ALA A 36 -9.86 -19.37 -15.12
C ALA A 36 -10.06 -20.52 -14.11
N PRO A 37 -9.61 -21.77 -14.36
CA PRO A 37 -9.71 -22.84 -13.36
C PRO A 37 -8.90 -22.59 -12.09
N LEU A 38 -7.79 -21.86 -12.16
CA LEU A 38 -7.03 -21.47 -10.98
C LEU A 38 -7.79 -20.38 -10.22
N LEU A 39 -8.19 -19.31 -10.92
CA LEU A 39 -8.93 -18.20 -10.33
C LEU A 39 -10.22 -18.68 -9.65
N ASN A 40 -10.93 -19.64 -10.22
CA ASN A 40 -12.18 -20.18 -9.68
C ASN A 40 -12.01 -21.03 -8.41
N ARG A 41 -10.77 -21.37 -8.02
CA ARG A 41 -10.48 -22.06 -6.75
C ARG A 41 -10.23 -21.12 -5.58
N PHE A 42 -10.14 -19.82 -5.83
CA PHE A 42 -9.88 -18.80 -4.82
C PHE A 42 -10.99 -17.76 -4.77
N GLU A 43 -11.27 -17.27 -3.56
CA GLU A 43 -12.02 -16.05 -3.35
C GLU A 43 -11.14 -14.87 -3.77
N LYS A 44 -11.65 -13.98 -4.63
CA LYS A 44 -10.86 -12.87 -5.18
C LYS A 44 -11.13 -11.59 -4.40
N GLN A 45 -10.07 -10.92 -3.98
CA GLN A 45 -10.17 -9.62 -3.32
C GLN A 45 -9.14 -8.69 -3.95
N ARG A 46 -9.57 -7.48 -4.30
CA ARG A 46 -8.65 -6.41 -4.73
C ARG A 46 -8.29 -5.58 -3.51
N VAL A 47 -7.01 -5.57 -3.18
CA VAL A 47 -6.44 -4.97 -1.98
C VAL A 47 -5.62 -3.77 -2.41
N ARG A 48 -5.95 -2.58 -1.89
CA ARG A 48 -5.21 -1.33 -2.09
C ARG A 48 -4.95 -0.70 -0.73
N CYS A 49 -3.84 -0.01 -0.54
CA CYS A 49 -3.53 0.67 0.73
C CYS A 49 -4.65 1.64 1.10
N ARG A 50 -5.15 2.37 0.09
CA ARG A 50 -6.28 3.29 0.24
C ARG A 50 -7.56 2.63 0.76
N SER A 51 -7.78 1.35 0.48
CA SER A 51 -8.95 0.60 0.96
C SER A 51 -8.92 0.33 2.47
N PHE A 52 -7.74 0.33 3.10
CA PHE A 52 -7.58 0.13 4.55
C PHE A 52 -7.42 1.44 5.31
N LEU A 53 -7.28 2.57 4.61
CA LEU A 53 -7.05 3.86 5.22
C LEU A 53 -8.28 4.31 6.03
N PRO A 54 -8.14 4.57 7.35
CA PRO A 54 -9.24 5.08 8.15
C PRO A 54 -9.73 6.44 7.64
N GLU A 55 -11.01 6.73 7.85
CA GLU A 55 -11.63 7.98 7.40
C GLU A 55 -10.93 9.25 7.92
N ALA A 56 -10.35 9.19 9.13
CA ALA A 56 -9.56 10.28 9.69
C ALA A 56 -8.29 10.58 8.89
N TYR A 57 -7.67 9.55 8.29
CA TYR A 57 -6.44 9.65 7.50
C TYR A 57 -6.72 9.92 6.02
N ARG A 58 -7.87 9.51 5.49
CA ARG A 58 -8.28 9.90 4.12
C ARG A 58 -8.30 11.41 3.92
N ARG A 59 -8.69 12.17 4.94
CA ARG A 59 -8.66 13.64 4.88
C ARG A 59 -7.26 14.22 4.87
N LEU A 60 -6.26 13.45 5.33
CA LEU A 60 -4.85 13.84 5.27
C LEU A 60 -4.23 13.54 3.91
N GLU A 61 -4.80 12.59 3.14
CA GLU A 61 -4.34 12.23 1.80
C GLU A 61 -4.25 13.47 0.90
N SER A 62 -5.32 14.27 0.80
CA SER A 62 -5.31 15.50 -0.01
C SER A 62 -4.28 16.51 0.51
N THR A 63 -4.14 16.66 1.82
CA THR A 63 -3.15 17.56 2.43
C THR A 63 -1.71 17.16 2.11
N VAL A 64 -1.42 15.86 2.00
CA VAL A 64 -0.10 15.35 1.61
C VAL A 64 0.12 15.55 0.11
N MET A 65 -0.89 15.27 -0.71
CA MET A 65 -0.83 15.48 -2.17
C MET A 65 -0.60 16.95 -2.53
N GLU A 66 -1.39 17.88 -1.99
CA GLU A 66 -1.23 19.32 -2.18
C GLU A 66 0.15 19.83 -1.72
N TRP A 67 0.65 19.28 -0.61
CA TRP A 67 1.99 19.60 -0.14
C TRP A 67 3.08 19.08 -1.09
N ALA A 68 2.94 17.87 -1.62
CA ALA A 68 3.88 17.29 -2.56
C ALA A 68 3.91 18.07 -3.89
N GLU A 69 2.76 18.54 -4.36
CA GLU A 69 2.67 19.47 -5.50
C GLU A 69 3.44 20.77 -5.24
N GLY A 70 3.27 21.38 -4.07
CA GLY A 70 4.03 22.57 -3.69
C GLY A 70 5.54 22.34 -3.61
N VAL A 71 5.98 21.15 -3.16
CA VAL A 71 7.41 20.79 -3.20
C VAL A 71 7.90 20.62 -4.64
N ALA A 72 7.10 19.96 -5.50
CA ALA A 72 7.40 19.78 -6.91
C ALA A 72 7.59 21.12 -7.64
N GLU A 73 6.76 22.12 -7.33
CA GLU A 73 6.94 23.49 -7.83
C GLU A 73 8.28 24.11 -7.39
N VAL A 74 8.68 23.93 -6.14
CA VAL A 74 9.94 24.49 -5.59
C VAL A 74 11.18 23.84 -6.22
N VAL A 75 11.12 22.54 -6.54
CA VAL A 75 12.25 21.82 -7.15
C VAL A 75 12.28 21.91 -8.68
N GLY A 76 11.34 22.63 -9.29
CA GLY A 76 11.34 22.91 -10.73
C GLY A 76 10.62 21.89 -11.60
N THR A 77 9.78 21.03 -11.02
CA THR A 77 8.91 20.06 -11.73
C THR A 77 7.42 20.37 -11.47
N PRO A 78 6.93 21.54 -11.90
CA PRO A 78 5.59 22.00 -11.55
C PRO A 78 4.51 21.05 -12.08
N GLY A 79 3.57 20.68 -11.20
CA GLY A 79 2.45 19.79 -11.54
C GLY A 79 2.82 18.32 -11.73
N SER A 80 4.08 17.93 -11.49
CA SER A 80 4.53 16.54 -11.58
C SER A 80 5.26 16.10 -10.30
N PRO A 81 4.54 15.79 -9.22
CA PRO A 81 5.14 15.14 -8.05
C PRO A 81 5.87 13.83 -8.37
N LEU A 82 5.49 13.13 -9.45
CA LEU A 82 6.18 11.93 -9.92
C LEU A 82 7.61 12.21 -10.42
N GLU A 83 7.87 13.39 -10.98
CA GLU A 83 9.22 13.80 -11.37
C GLU A 83 10.06 14.25 -10.17
N ALA A 84 9.41 14.85 -9.17
CA ALA A 84 10.05 15.29 -7.92
C ALA A 84 10.38 14.13 -6.97
N PHE A 85 9.53 13.11 -6.90
CA PHE A 85 9.62 12.04 -5.91
C PHE A 85 9.61 10.67 -6.58
N VAL A 86 10.62 9.86 -6.30
CA VAL A 86 10.76 8.52 -6.88
C VAL A 86 9.56 7.64 -6.51
N GLY A 87 8.85 7.17 -7.53
CA GLY A 87 7.73 6.23 -7.37
C GLY A 87 6.47 6.85 -6.77
N PHE A 88 6.30 8.17 -6.89
CA PHE A 88 5.15 8.85 -6.33
C PHE A 88 3.85 8.52 -7.06
N ASP A 89 2.91 7.96 -6.30
CA ASP A 89 1.52 7.80 -6.70
C ASP A 89 0.58 7.92 -5.48
N GLU A 90 -0.73 7.86 -5.72
CA GLU A 90 -1.73 7.92 -4.65
C GLU A 90 -1.59 6.75 -3.65
N GLU A 91 -1.13 5.58 -4.10
CA GLU A 91 -1.01 4.39 -3.25
C GLU A 91 0.23 4.46 -2.34
N LEU A 92 1.31 5.13 -2.76
CA LEU A 92 2.45 5.45 -1.92
C LEU A 92 2.00 6.36 -0.78
N VAL A 93 1.26 7.43 -1.08
CA VAL A 93 0.75 8.36 -0.05
C VAL A 93 -0.19 7.63 0.91
N ALA A 94 -1.13 6.84 0.39
CA ALA A 94 -2.01 6.03 1.22
C ALA A 94 -1.24 5.00 2.06
N GLY A 95 -0.20 4.37 1.51
CA GLY A 95 0.65 3.41 2.21
C GLY A 95 1.44 4.05 3.34
N LEU A 96 2.00 5.25 3.13
CA LEU A 96 2.70 6.01 4.17
C LEU A 96 1.75 6.46 5.28
N LEU A 97 0.55 6.93 4.94
CA LEU A 97 -0.46 7.31 5.94
C LEU A 97 -0.94 6.10 6.75
N LEU A 98 -1.11 4.93 6.11
CA LEU A 98 -1.45 3.69 6.80
C LEU A 98 -0.32 3.22 7.72
N ALA A 99 0.94 3.34 7.27
CA ALA A 99 2.10 3.03 8.11
C ALA A 99 2.20 3.97 9.32
N ALA A 100 1.95 5.27 9.13
CA ALA A 100 1.91 6.24 10.22
C ALA A 100 0.85 5.89 11.27
N GLU A 101 -0.31 5.39 10.83
CA GLU A 101 -1.37 4.90 11.72
C GLU A 101 -0.94 3.69 12.53
N GLN A 102 -0.39 2.67 11.87
CA GLN A 102 0.03 1.42 12.52
C GLN A 102 1.19 1.62 13.50
N LEU A 103 2.08 2.58 13.21
CA LEU A 103 3.21 2.93 14.07
C LEU A 103 2.81 3.85 15.23
N GLY A 104 1.53 4.23 15.32
CA GLY A 104 1.04 5.09 16.40
C GLY A 104 1.46 6.55 16.26
N HIS A 105 1.93 6.98 15.09
CA HIS A 105 2.17 8.39 14.79
C HIS A 105 0.86 9.21 14.74
N ALA A 106 -0.30 8.55 14.72
CA ALA A 106 -1.47 9.06 15.42
C ALA A 106 -2.16 7.97 16.25
N ALA A 107 -1.64 7.75 17.46
CA ALA A 107 -2.40 7.20 18.55
C ALA A 107 -2.28 8.17 19.74
N THR A 108 -3.33 8.97 19.98
CA THR A 108 -4.07 9.03 21.26
C THR A 108 -4.99 10.26 21.35
N VAL A 109 -6.23 9.98 21.79
CA VAL A 109 -7.28 10.92 22.23
C VAL A 109 -8.13 11.59 21.13
N PRO A 110 -9.46 11.31 21.07
CA PRO A 110 -10.40 12.11 20.31
C PRO A 110 -10.41 13.53 20.88
N GLY A 111 -9.90 14.50 20.11
CA GLY A 111 -9.91 15.92 20.48
C GLY A 111 -8.55 16.61 20.52
N SER A 112 -7.43 15.88 20.44
CA SER A 112 -6.10 16.50 20.32
C SER A 112 -5.70 16.64 18.84
N GLY A 113 -5.42 17.86 18.38
CA GLY A 113 -4.93 18.10 17.02
C GLY A 113 -3.49 17.58 16.78
N GLY A 114 -2.80 17.14 17.84
CA GLY A 114 -1.38 16.75 17.82
C GLY A 114 -1.10 15.51 16.97
N GLY A 115 -1.85 14.41 17.16
CA GLY A 115 -1.57 13.17 16.45
C GLY A 115 -1.69 13.27 14.92
N ARG A 116 -2.58 14.13 14.39
CA ARG A 116 -2.66 14.35 12.94
C ARG A 116 -1.46 15.11 12.40
N GLN A 117 -0.96 16.08 13.16
CA GLN A 117 0.23 16.86 12.77
C GLN A 117 1.49 16.00 12.82
N ASP A 118 1.60 15.11 13.81
CA ASP A 118 2.71 14.17 13.92
C ASP A 118 2.72 13.18 12.74
N ALA A 119 1.56 12.61 12.38
CA ALA A 119 1.43 11.77 11.20
C ALA A 119 1.79 12.51 9.91
N LEU A 120 1.29 13.73 9.71
CA LEU A 120 1.63 14.55 8.53
C LEU A 120 3.12 14.84 8.45
N ARG A 121 3.73 15.23 9.57
CA ARG A 121 5.17 15.48 9.63
C ARG A 121 5.96 14.22 9.26
N TRP A 122 5.61 13.09 9.86
CA TRP A 122 6.28 11.83 9.59
C TRP A 122 6.18 11.43 8.11
N VAL A 123 4.99 11.53 7.51
CA VAL A 123 4.78 11.20 6.08
C VAL A 123 5.60 12.13 5.19
N ARG A 124 5.62 13.43 5.48
CA ARG A 124 6.43 14.41 4.73
C ARG A 124 7.92 14.10 4.82
N ASP A 125 8.42 13.79 6.01
CA ASP A 125 9.83 13.42 6.21
C ASP A 125 10.18 12.15 5.40
N ARG A 126 9.26 11.16 5.29
CA ARG A 126 9.48 9.97 4.45
C ARG A 126 9.41 10.28 2.95
N LEU A 127 8.55 11.19 2.52
CA LEU A 127 8.48 11.62 1.12
C LEU A 127 9.73 12.41 0.71
N LEU A 128 10.27 13.25 1.60
CA LEU A 128 11.52 13.98 1.32
C LEU A 128 12.72 13.04 1.10
N ASP A 129 12.75 11.88 1.74
CA ASP A 129 13.78 10.85 1.47
C ASP A 129 13.71 10.28 0.05
N LEU A 130 12.58 10.46 -0.65
CA LEU A 130 12.36 10.02 -2.03
C LEU A 130 12.55 11.16 -3.05
N LEU A 131 12.93 12.35 -2.60
CA LEU A 131 13.15 13.49 -3.48
C LEU A 131 14.30 13.21 -4.45
N THR A 132 14.08 13.46 -5.73
CA THR A 132 15.11 13.31 -6.76
C THR A 132 16.11 14.47 -6.65
N PRO A 133 17.43 14.20 -6.61
CA PRO A 133 18.44 15.25 -6.52
C PRO A 133 18.56 16.08 -7.81
N GLU A 134 18.21 15.49 -8.95
CA GLU A 134 17.99 16.18 -10.22
C GLU A 134 16.69 15.64 -10.83
N PRO A 135 15.71 16.51 -11.14
CA PRO A 135 14.51 16.07 -11.85
C PRO A 135 14.86 15.56 -13.25
N TRP A 136 14.26 14.44 -13.63
CA TRP A 136 14.58 13.64 -14.83
C TRP A 136 14.29 14.35 -16.16
#